data_AF-A0AA37L4S7-F1
#
_entry.id   AF-A0AA37L4S7-F1
#
_cell.length_a   1.000
_cell.length_b   1.000
_cell.length_c   1.000
_cell.angle_alpha   90.00
_cell.angle_beta   90.00
_cell.angle_gamma   90.00
#
_symmetry.space_group_name_H-M   'P 1'
#
loop_
_entity.id
_entity.type
_entity.pdbx_description
1 polymer ?
#
loop_
_entity_poly.entity_id
_entity_poly.type
_entity_poly.pdbx_seq_one_letter_code
_entity_poly.pdbx_strand_id
1 'polypeptide(L)'
;MAMVASGELATAVPLESSSAFTTRDMDRPRFGNVPYGVDITHCTVNGKVALTFDDGPGEYTEKVLDTLEKNGNIKATFFLVGTNGNNGIANSAYTPLLKRMLGAGHQLGSHSWSHKDFNTISRDQQVEELLKNEEIFAKTLGMVPTYFRPPYTHCDDKCTSTLNDLSYHVTDYNLDTKDWVDDGANSKQTYSSAINSATPASSSFIALSHDIHTFTVNGFVQYMIDVAKEKGFEFTTIGECLGDPVSNWYRDPKSGEPWSGKEEPKPTTTSKSVAPATTSTKETTSTTETQATASTTESETAKPSVTGKTASETEEPETETESPTSTGASPPTATRTVDGGANIGIPVTPTGTTATPRPTSTNTIVEVNAAGRAILSAGGALAGVLAWAMMI
;
A
#
# COMPACT_ATOMS: atom_id res chain seq x y z
N MET A 1 16.90 -44.70 -60.05
CA MET A 1 15.55 -44.73 -59.45
C MET A 1 15.74 -44.59 -57.95
N ALA A 2 15.63 -43.37 -57.43
CA ALA A 2 15.64 -43.08 -56.00
C ALA A 2 14.68 -41.91 -55.80
N MET A 3 13.73 -42.12 -54.90
CA MET A 3 12.52 -41.32 -54.74
C MET A 3 12.80 -39.96 -54.10
N VAL A 4 12.10 -38.96 -54.61
CA VAL A 4 11.96 -37.62 -54.06
C VAL A 4 11.01 -37.68 -52.86
N ALA A 5 11.44 -37.18 -51.70
CA ALA A 5 10.54 -36.89 -50.59
C ALA A 5 10.56 -35.37 -50.35
N SER A 6 9.57 -34.70 -50.92
CA SER A 6 9.27 -33.29 -50.66
C SER A 6 8.63 -33.18 -49.28
N GLY A 7 9.31 -32.52 -48.34
CA GLY A 7 8.75 -32.12 -47.05
C GLY A 7 7.91 -30.86 -47.23
N GLU A 8 6.63 -30.95 -46.85
CA GLU A 8 5.68 -29.84 -46.83
C GLU A 8 6.07 -28.84 -45.73
N LEU A 9 6.29 -27.58 -46.12
CA LEU A 9 6.48 -26.46 -45.20
C LEU A 9 5.15 -26.21 -44.47
N ALA A 10 5.09 -26.60 -43.20
CA ALA A 10 4.01 -26.19 -42.31
C ALA A 10 4.02 -24.65 -42.20
N THR A 11 3.01 -24.02 -42.77
CA THR A 11 2.73 -22.60 -42.58
C THR A 11 2.35 -22.37 -41.12
N ALA A 12 3.11 -21.52 -40.43
CA ALA A 12 2.76 -21.07 -39.10
C ALA A 12 1.41 -20.35 -39.14
N VAL A 13 0.46 -20.84 -38.35
CA VAL A 13 -0.79 -20.13 -38.05
C VAL A 13 -0.40 -18.86 -37.28
N PRO A 14 -0.79 -17.65 -37.73
CA PRO A 14 -0.57 -16.45 -36.95
C PRO A 14 -1.29 -16.59 -35.61
N LEU A 15 -0.54 -16.43 -34.52
CA LEU A 15 -1.13 -16.22 -33.19
C LEU A 15 -2.03 -15.00 -33.30
N GLU A 16 -3.33 -15.19 -33.17
CA GLU A 16 -4.26 -14.07 -33.08
C GLU A 16 -3.83 -13.18 -31.91
N SER A 17 -3.47 -11.95 -32.30
CA SER A 17 -3.39 -10.74 -31.49
C SER A 17 -4.00 -10.91 -30.09
N SER A 18 -3.13 -11.09 -29.09
CA SER A 18 -3.50 -10.95 -27.69
C SER A 18 -4.16 -9.59 -27.50
N SER A 19 -5.46 -9.54 -27.25
CA SER A 19 -6.08 -8.35 -26.67
C SER A 19 -5.26 -8.00 -25.43
N ALA A 20 -4.68 -6.81 -25.39
CA ALA A 20 -3.97 -6.33 -24.21
C ALA A 20 -4.86 -6.55 -22.99
N PHE A 21 -4.34 -7.22 -21.95
CA PHE A 21 -5.06 -7.40 -20.70
C PHE A 21 -5.51 -6.01 -20.23
N THR A 22 -6.81 -5.83 -20.06
CA THR A 22 -7.38 -4.60 -19.54
C THR A 22 -8.37 -4.92 -18.44
N THR A 23 -8.36 -4.10 -17.39
CA THR A 23 -9.29 -4.21 -16.27
C THR A 23 -10.54 -3.35 -16.46
N ARG A 24 -10.71 -2.75 -17.64
CA ARG A 24 -11.85 -1.88 -17.97
C ARG A 24 -13.20 -2.59 -17.79
N ASP A 25 -13.28 -3.83 -18.26
CA ASP A 25 -14.49 -4.64 -18.25
C ASP A 25 -14.48 -5.70 -17.13
N MET A 26 -13.54 -5.59 -16.18
CA MET A 26 -13.47 -6.47 -15.01
C MET A 26 -14.69 -6.25 -14.12
N ASP A 27 -15.33 -7.33 -13.66
CA ASP A 27 -16.39 -7.26 -12.65
C ASP A 27 -15.85 -6.63 -11.35
N ARG A 28 -16.68 -5.82 -10.68
CA ARG A 28 -16.28 -5.08 -9.47
C ARG A 28 -17.25 -5.32 -8.31
N PRO A 29 -17.42 -6.58 -7.85
CA PRO A 29 -18.28 -6.88 -6.71
C PRO A 29 -17.76 -6.14 -5.47
N ARG A 30 -18.64 -5.49 -4.73
CA ARG A 30 -18.28 -4.87 -3.45
C ARG A 30 -18.30 -5.93 -2.35
N PHE A 31 -17.26 -5.95 -1.54
CA PHE A 31 -17.12 -6.91 -0.45
C PHE A 31 -16.50 -6.23 0.78
N GLY A 32 -16.69 -6.84 1.95
CA GLY A 32 -16.31 -6.21 3.21
C GLY A 32 -17.25 -5.08 3.63
N ASN A 33 -16.92 -4.43 4.75
CA ASN A 33 -17.74 -3.37 5.35
C ASN A 33 -17.10 -1.97 5.22
N VAL A 34 -15.88 -1.88 4.65
CA VAL A 34 -15.21 -0.60 4.42
C VAL A 34 -15.92 0.12 3.27
N PRO A 35 -16.29 1.40 3.43
CA PRO A 35 -17.01 2.13 2.39
C PRO A 35 -16.18 2.33 1.12
N TYR A 36 -16.86 2.40 -0.02
CA TYR A 36 -16.29 2.72 -1.32
C TYR A 36 -16.63 4.16 -1.70
N GLY A 37 -15.70 4.89 -2.33
CA GLY A 37 -15.94 6.26 -2.78
C GLY A 37 -16.17 7.29 -1.67
N VAL A 38 -15.72 7.00 -0.45
CA VAL A 38 -15.82 7.90 0.71
C VAL A 38 -14.43 8.04 1.32
N ASP A 39 -14.06 9.25 1.70
CA ASP A 39 -12.75 9.55 2.27
C ASP A 39 -12.58 8.91 3.66
N ILE A 40 -11.58 8.06 3.77
CA ILE A 40 -11.19 7.38 5.00
C ILE A 40 -9.95 8.06 5.56
N THR A 41 -10.11 8.79 6.66
CA THR A 41 -9.04 9.59 7.30
C THR A 41 -8.48 8.98 8.58
N HIS A 42 -9.19 8.03 9.20
CA HIS A 42 -8.83 7.46 10.50
C HIS A 42 -9.15 5.97 10.57
N CYS A 43 -8.47 5.27 11.48
CA CYS A 43 -8.73 3.86 11.79
C CYS A 43 -10.06 3.73 12.52
N THR A 44 -10.78 2.62 12.33
CA THR A 44 -11.96 2.29 13.15
C THR A 44 -11.57 1.73 14.52
N VAL A 45 -10.31 1.31 14.68
CA VAL A 45 -9.74 0.80 15.93
C VAL A 45 -8.79 1.83 16.54
N ASN A 46 -9.06 2.23 17.79
CA ASN A 46 -8.16 3.10 18.57
C ASN A 46 -6.85 2.39 18.92
N GLY A 47 -5.82 3.17 19.23
CA GLY A 47 -4.51 2.69 19.65
C GLY A 47 -3.63 2.23 18.50
N LYS A 48 -4.07 2.50 17.26
CA LYS A 48 -3.39 2.10 16.03
C LYS A 48 -2.75 3.28 15.31
N VAL A 49 -1.56 3.06 14.77
CA VAL A 49 -0.89 3.93 13.80
C VAL A 49 -0.64 3.14 12.53
N ALA A 50 -1.30 3.53 11.44
CA ALA A 50 -0.99 3.05 10.10
C ALA A 50 0.07 3.98 9.49
N LEU A 51 1.32 3.52 9.41
CA LEU A 51 2.35 4.20 8.63
C LEU A 51 2.06 3.98 7.15
N THR A 52 2.03 5.06 6.38
CA THR A 52 1.76 5.01 4.94
C THR A 52 2.82 5.74 4.14
N PHE A 53 3.17 5.18 2.99
CA PHE A 53 4.21 5.71 2.10
C PHE A 53 3.69 5.82 0.68
N ASP A 54 3.73 7.03 0.13
CA ASP A 54 3.25 7.33 -1.23
C ASP A 54 4.41 7.46 -2.23
N ASP A 55 4.08 7.49 -3.52
CA ASP A 55 4.97 7.73 -4.69
C ASP A 55 5.97 6.64 -5.07
N GLY A 56 6.13 5.62 -4.22
CA GLY A 56 7.01 4.49 -4.47
C GLY A 56 6.49 3.48 -5.52
N PRO A 57 7.25 2.39 -5.76
CA PRO A 57 8.57 2.14 -5.19
C PRO A 57 9.65 3.02 -5.82
N GLY A 58 10.68 3.34 -5.05
CA GLY A 58 11.85 4.11 -5.49
C GLY A 58 13.17 3.51 -4.98
N GLU A 59 14.27 4.22 -5.19
CA GLU A 59 15.61 3.76 -4.81
C GLU A 59 15.80 3.52 -3.30
N TYR A 60 15.00 4.17 -2.46
CA TYR A 60 15.14 4.10 -1.00
C TYR A 60 14.15 3.15 -0.30
N THR A 61 13.14 2.68 -1.01
CA THR A 61 12.04 1.88 -0.48
C THR A 61 12.53 0.63 0.27
N GLU A 62 13.58 -0.05 -0.22
CA GLU A 62 14.21 -1.21 0.44
C GLU A 62 14.63 -0.89 1.89
N LYS A 63 15.16 0.32 2.13
CA LYS A 63 15.61 0.75 3.46
C LYS A 63 14.45 0.96 4.43
N VAL A 64 13.30 1.38 3.93
CA VAL A 64 12.07 1.45 4.73
C VAL A 64 11.67 0.06 5.18
N LEU A 65 11.63 -0.92 4.26
CA LEU A 65 11.31 -2.32 4.60
C LEU A 65 12.28 -2.89 5.65
N ASP A 66 13.58 -2.68 5.46
CA ASP A 66 14.60 -3.11 6.43
C ASP A 66 14.35 -2.51 7.83
N THR A 67 13.96 -1.23 7.89
CA THR A 67 13.68 -0.54 9.16
C THR A 67 12.44 -1.13 9.83
N LEU A 68 11.36 -1.36 9.06
CA LEU A 68 10.13 -1.95 9.57
C LEU A 68 10.35 -3.39 10.07
N GLU A 69 11.12 -4.18 9.33
CA GLU A 69 11.51 -5.56 9.68
C GLU A 69 12.29 -5.61 11.00
N LYS A 70 13.37 -4.81 11.11
CA LYS A 70 14.22 -4.74 12.31
C LYS A 70 13.46 -4.33 13.57
N ASN A 71 12.36 -3.59 13.42
CA ASN A 71 11.56 -3.09 14.53
C ASN A 71 10.41 -4.02 14.96
N GLY A 72 10.54 -5.32 14.66
CA GLY A 72 9.55 -6.34 15.05
C GLY A 72 8.57 -6.68 13.93
N ASN A 73 9.01 -6.62 12.67
CA ASN A 73 8.20 -6.91 11.50
C ASN A 73 6.95 -6.03 11.38
N ILE A 74 7.10 -4.74 11.67
CA ILE A 74 6.02 -3.75 11.59
C ILE A 74 5.43 -3.76 10.18
N LYS A 75 4.09 -3.76 10.09
CA LYS A 75 3.37 -3.63 8.81
C LYS A 75 3.04 -2.17 8.54
N ALA A 76 2.97 -1.84 7.26
CA ALA A 76 2.73 -0.50 6.74
C ALA A 76 1.94 -0.62 5.43
N THR A 77 1.45 0.51 4.92
CA THR A 77 0.74 0.57 3.63
C THR A 77 1.54 1.40 2.64
N PHE A 78 1.73 0.90 1.42
CA PHE A 78 2.44 1.63 0.36
C PHE A 78 1.46 1.96 -0.77
N PHE A 79 1.24 3.24 -1.06
CA PHE A 79 0.43 3.67 -2.19
C PHE A 79 1.35 3.89 -3.38
N LEU A 80 1.26 2.98 -4.34
CA LEU A 80 2.24 2.88 -5.41
C LEU A 80 1.74 3.49 -6.70
N VAL A 81 2.62 4.25 -7.34
CA VAL A 81 2.40 4.81 -8.68
C VAL A 81 2.81 3.81 -9.76
N GLY A 82 2.20 3.94 -10.93
CA GLY A 82 2.65 3.21 -12.12
C GLY A 82 4.03 3.69 -12.58
N THR A 83 4.17 5.00 -12.73
CA THR A 83 5.41 5.71 -13.10
C THR A 83 5.38 7.15 -12.59
N ASN A 84 6.44 7.57 -11.89
CA ASN A 84 6.66 8.95 -11.47
C ASN A 84 8.17 9.24 -11.50
N GLY A 85 8.65 9.82 -12.61
CA GLY A 85 10.09 9.89 -12.87
C GLY A 85 10.71 8.49 -12.98
N ASN A 86 11.71 8.20 -12.13
CA ASN A 86 12.37 6.88 -12.07
C ASN A 86 11.66 5.89 -11.13
N ASN A 87 10.64 6.33 -10.41
CA ASN A 87 9.89 5.55 -9.44
C ASN A 87 8.66 4.89 -10.10
N GLY A 88 8.13 3.85 -9.47
CA GLY A 88 6.87 3.22 -9.86
C GLY A 88 7.00 1.77 -10.33
N ILE A 89 5.86 1.08 -10.34
CA ILE A 89 5.74 -0.36 -10.61
C ILE A 89 6.19 -0.71 -12.04
N ALA A 90 6.05 0.22 -12.99
CA ALA A 90 6.44 0.00 -14.39
C ALA A 90 7.95 -0.27 -14.56
N ASN A 91 8.78 0.15 -13.60
CA ASN A 91 10.19 -0.20 -13.58
C ASN A 91 10.37 -1.63 -13.04
N SER A 92 10.63 -2.58 -13.96
CA SER A 92 10.74 -4.00 -13.63
C SER A 92 11.83 -4.33 -12.61
N ALA A 93 12.82 -3.45 -12.40
CA ALA A 93 13.84 -3.61 -11.37
C ALA A 93 13.25 -3.66 -9.95
N TYR A 94 12.08 -3.05 -9.73
CA TYR A 94 11.40 -3.06 -8.44
C TYR A 94 10.50 -4.29 -8.23
N THR A 95 10.35 -5.19 -9.21
CA THR A 95 9.51 -6.40 -9.06
C THR A 95 9.87 -7.24 -7.83
N PRO A 96 11.16 -7.56 -7.54
CA PRO A 96 11.51 -8.31 -6.34
C PRO A 96 11.14 -7.57 -5.05
N LEU A 97 11.31 -6.25 -5.03
CA LEU A 97 10.98 -5.40 -3.89
C LEU A 97 9.46 -5.39 -3.61
N LEU A 98 8.64 -5.30 -4.66
CA LEU A 98 7.18 -5.39 -4.55
C LEU A 98 6.72 -6.76 -4.02
N LYS A 99 7.34 -7.85 -4.49
CA LYS A 99 7.07 -9.19 -3.96
C LYS A 99 7.53 -9.33 -2.50
N ARG A 100 8.64 -8.68 -2.10
CA ARG A 100 9.09 -8.60 -0.71
C ARG A 100 8.07 -7.86 0.16
N MET A 101 7.52 -6.72 -0.30
CA MET A 101 6.48 -6.00 0.43
C MET A 101 5.27 -6.90 0.73
N LEU A 102 4.74 -7.54 -0.30
CA LEU A 102 3.56 -8.41 -0.19
C LEU A 102 3.84 -9.63 0.70
N GLY A 103 4.98 -10.30 0.49
CA GLY A 103 5.40 -11.46 1.29
C GLY A 103 5.70 -11.13 2.75
N ALA A 104 6.14 -9.90 3.03
CA ALA A 104 6.32 -9.40 4.39
C ALA A 104 5.00 -8.91 5.03
N GLY A 105 3.86 -9.00 4.33
CA GLY A 105 2.54 -8.65 4.88
C GLY A 105 2.24 -7.16 4.92
N HIS A 106 2.97 -6.34 4.16
CA HIS A 106 2.57 -4.95 3.93
C HIS A 106 1.35 -4.89 3.02
N GLN A 107 0.57 -3.82 3.14
CA GLN A 107 -0.53 -3.54 2.20
C GLN A 107 -0.02 -2.69 1.05
N LEU A 108 -0.41 -3.03 -0.18
CA LEU A 108 -0.09 -2.26 -1.38
C LEU A 108 -1.38 -1.62 -1.93
N GLY A 109 -1.46 -0.30 -1.89
CA GLY A 109 -2.55 0.48 -2.47
C GLY A 109 -2.15 1.09 -3.82
N SER A 110 -3.13 1.54 -4.59
CA SER A 110 -2.91 2.27 -5.85
C SER A 110 -2.77 3.77 -5.59
N HIS A 111 -1.83 4.43 -6.26
CA HIS A 111 -1.63 5.89 -6.22
C HIS A 111 -1.67 6.52 -7.62
N SER A 112 -2.51 5.96 -8.50
CA SER A 112 -2.65 6.29 -9.93
C SER A 112 -1.46 5.89 -10.79
N TRP A 113 -1.64 5.94 -12.11
CA TRP A 113 -0.58 5.58 -13.05
C TRP A 113 0.55 6.61 -13.07
N SER A 114 0.25 7.89 -13.24
CA SER A 114 1.23 8.96 -13.48
C SER A 114 1.18 10.12 -12.50
N HIS A 115 0.55 9.92 -11.34
CA HIS A 115 0.48 10.89 -10.23
C HIS A 115 -0.17 12.22 -10.64
N LYS A 116 -1.20 12.18 -11.50
CA LYS A 116 -1.96 13.39 -11.87
C LYS A 116 -2.94 13.79 -10.77
N ASP A 117 -3.17 15.09 -10.62
CA ASP A 117 -4.23 15.62 -9.76
C ASP A 117 -5.61 15.27 -10.36
N PHE A 118 -6.37 14.44 -9.65
CA PHE A 118 -7.68 13.95 -10.09
C PHE A 118 -8.72 15.07 -10.20
N ASN A 119 -8.58 16.19 -9.48
CA ASN A 119 -9.50 17.32 -9.59
C ASN A 119 -9.31 18.07 -10.91
N THR A 120 -8.09 18.07 -11.46
CA THR A 120 -7.74 18.84 -12.67
C THR A 120 -8.00 18.11 -13.99
N ILE A 121 -8.14 16.78 -13.95
CA ILE A 121 -8.33 15.94 -15.14
C ILE A 121 -9.80 15.56 -15.35
N SER A 122 -10.14 15.11 -16.56
CA SER A 122 -11.48 14.62 -16.88
C SER A 122 -11.75 13.27 -16.22
N ARG A 123 -13.02 12.89 -16.08
CA ARG A 123 -13.39 11.57 -15.56
C ARG A 123 -12.80 10.42 -16.39
N ASP A 124 -12.78 10.54 -17.71
CA ASP A 124 -12.17 9.51 -18.58
C ASP A 124 -10.67 9.37 -18.31
N GLN A 125 -9.98 10.48 -18.05
CA GLN A 125 -8.58 10.47 -17.65
C GLN A 125 -8.38 9.86 -16.25
N GLN A 126 -9.25 10.16 -15.28
CA GLN A 126 -9.22 9.51 -13.96
C GLN A 126 -9.33 7.98 -14.10
N VAL A 127 -10.29 7.51 -14.91
CA VAL A 127 -10.48 6.09 -15.20
C VAL A 127 -9.23 5.50 -15.86
N GLU A 128 -8.65 6.18 -16.86
CA GLU A 128 -7.43 5.72 -17.53
C GLU A 128 -6.23 5.59 -16.56
N GLU A 129 -6.05 6.57 -15.65
CA GLU A 129 -5.01 6.54 -14.63
C GLU A 129 -5.19 5.37 -13.64
N LEU A 130 -6.43 5.04 -13.30
CA LEU A 130 -6.74 3.90 -12.44
C LEU A 130 -6.46 2.58 -13.17
N LEU A 131 -7.08 2.38 -14.34
CA LEU A 131 -6.98 1.12 -15.10
C LEU A 131 -5.54 0.77 -15.48
N LYS A 132 -4.74 1.74 -15.93
CA LYS A 132 -3.32 1.51 -16.22
C LYS A 132 -2.54 1.04 -14.99
N ASN A 133 -2.85 1.59 -13.82
CA ASN A 133 -2.21 1.16 -12.59
C ASN A 133 -2.66 -0.25 -12.19
N GLU A 134 -3.96 -0.55 -12.31
CA GLU A 134 -4.49 -1.90 -12.09
C GLU A 134 -3.82 -2.94 -13.01
N GLU A 135 -3.62 -2.61 -14.29
CA GLU A 135 -2.99 -3.48 -15.28
C GLU A 135 -1.53 -3.81 -14.92
N ILE A 136 -0.73 -2.83 -14.46
CA ILE A 136 0.64 -3.10 -14.04
C ILE A 136 0.70 -3.86 -12.72
N PHE A 137 -0.22 -3.62 -11.79
CA PHE A 137 -0.38 -4.42 -10.57
C PHE A 137 -0.69 -5.88 -10.90
N ALA A 138 -1.68 -6.12 -11.77
CA ALA A 138 -2.07 -7.45 -12.20
C ALA A 138 -0.92 -8.18 -12.91
N LYS A 139 -0.21 -7.49 -13.80
CA LYS A 139 0.94 -8.06 -14.51
C LYS A 139 2.11 -8.42 -13.59
N THR A 140 2.35 -7.61 -12.56
CA THR A 140 3.56 -7.73 -11.71
C THR A 140 3.32 -8.63 -10.49
N LEU A 141 2.13 -8.55 -9.90
CA LEU A 141 1.78 -9.18 -8.62
C LEU A 141 0.58 -10.13 -8.72
N GLY A 142 -0.09 -10.23 -9.87
CA GLY A 142 -1.24 -11.13 -10.05
C GLY A 142 -2.50 -10.70 -9.31
N MET A 143 -2.59 -9.44 -8.90
CA MET A 143 -3.68 -8.88 -8.10
C MET A 143 -3.96 -7.42 -8.47
N VAL A 144 -5.15 -6.92 -8.14
CA VAL A 144 -5.53 -5.50 -8.31
C VAL A 144 -5.91 -4.89 -6.96
N PRO A 145 -5.31 -3.79 -6.50
CA PRO A 145 -5.67 -3.16 -5.23
C PRO A 145 -7.12 -2.66 -5.17
N THR A 146 -7.77 -2.78 -4.02
CA THR A 146 -9.06 -2.13 -3.72
C THR A 146 -8.92 -0.80 -2.99
N TYR A 147 -7.72 -0.49 -2.48
CA TYR A 147 -7.42 0.75 -1.77
C TYR A 147 -6.70 1.72 -2.70
N PHE A 148 -7.14 2.98 -2.68
CA PHE A 148 -6.57 4.05 -3.49
C PHE A 148 -6.44 5.33 -2.69
N ARG A 149 -5.27 5.96 -2.75
CA ARG A 149 -5.06 7.32 -2.30
C ARG A 149 -4.98 8.23 -3.52
N PRO A 150 -5.81 9.27 -3.65
CA PRO A 150 -5.67 10.27 -4.71
C PRO A 150 -4.36 11.04 -4.58
N PRO A 151 -3.60 11.26 -5.67
CA PRO A 151 -2.45 12.17 -5.69
C PRO A 151 -2.82 13.54 -5.09
N TYR A 152 -1.90 14.10 -4.29
CA TYR A 152 -2.09 15.34 -3.54
C TYR A 152 -3.25 15.31 -2.53
N THR A 153 -3.87 14.15 -2.27
CA THR A 153 -5.13 14.00 -1.52
C THR A 153 -6.26 14.89 -2.06
N HIS A 154 -6.20 15.21 -3.35
CA HIS A 154 -7.19 16.02 -4.04
C HIS A 154 -8.24 15.11 -4.69
N CYS A 155 -9.44 15.10 -4.12
CA CYS A 155 -10.55 14.30 -4.65
C CYS A 155 -11.90 14.97 -4.38
N ASP A 156 -12.42 15.70 -5.37
CA ASP A 156 -13.75 16.30 -5.38
C ASP A 156 -14.86 15.25 -5.60
N ASP A 157 -16.12 15.67 -5.60
CA ASP A 157 -17.28 14.79 -5.82
C ASP A 157 -17.20 13.99 -7.14
N LYS A 158 -16.57 14.57 -8.18
CA LYS A 158 -16.34 13.88 -9.45
C LYS A 158 -15.31 12.76 -9.25
N CYS A 159 -14.20 13.04 -8.58
CA CYS A 159 -13.18 12.04 -8.24
C CYS A 159 -13.75 10.92 -7.36
N THR A 160 -14.43 11.24 -6.25
CA THR A 160 -15.00 10.24 -5.33
C THR A 160 -16.08 9.40 -6.01
N SER A 161 -16.91 10.01 -6.88
CA SER A 161 -17.86 9.26 -7.73
C SER A 161 -17.16 8.29 -8.69
N THR A 162 -16.07 8.71 -9.35
CA THR A 162 -15.31 7.81 -10.23
C THR A 162 -14.71 6.64 -9.45
N LEU A 163 -14.14 6.91 -8.27
CA LEU A 163 -13.58 5.86 -7.38
C LEU A 163 -14.66 4.94 -6.82
N ASN A 164 -15.84 5.46 -6.49
CA ASN A 164 -17.01 4.66 -6.12
C ASN A 164 -17.39 3.68 -7.24
N ASP A 165 -17.46 4.16 -8.48
CA ASP A 165 -17.91 3.36 -9.62
C ASP A 165 -16.90 2.27 -9.98
N LEU A 166 -15.61 2.54 -9.77
CA LEU A 166 -14.54 1.55 -9.90
C LEU A 166 -14.30 0.73 -8.61
N SER A 167 -15.16 0.89 -7.60
CA SER A 167 -15.14 0.17 -6.32
C SER A 167 -13.78 0.22 -5.62
N TYR A 168 -13.29 1.44 -5.42
CA TYR A 168 -12.12 1.78 -4.59
C TYR A 168 -12.53 2.32 -3.21
N HIS A 169 -11.81 1.88 -2.17
CA HIS A 169 -11.75 2.55 -0.88
C HIS A 169 -10.85 3.78 -1.03
N VAL A 170 -11.41 4.97 -0.78
CA VAL A 170 -10.65 6.23 -0.89
C VAL A 170 -9.97 6.49 0.44
N THR A 171 -8.64 6.51 0.44
CA THR A 171 -7.86 6.69 1.67
C THR A 171 -7.17 8.04 1.67
N ASP A 172 -7.37 8.76 2.76
CA ASP A 172 -6.68 10.01 3.08
C ASP A 172 -5.81 9.76 4.33
N TYR A 173 -5.55 10.79 5.13
CA TYR A 173 -4.80 10.73 6.38
C TYR A 173 -5.44 11.65 7.43
N ASN A 174 -5.05 11.45 8.69
CA ASN A 174 -5.33 12.41 9.78
C ASN A 174 -4.04 12.89 10.47
N LEU A 175 -2.88 12.44 9.99
CA LEU A 175 -1.56 12.92 10.39
C LEU A 175 -0.71 13.08 9.13
N ASP A 176 -0.52 14.32 8.73
CA ASP A 176 0.39 14.68 7.64
C ASP A 176 1.77 14.99 8.21
N THR A 177 2.79 14.23 7.82
CA THR A 177 4.14 14.47 8.33
C THR A 177 4.84 15.66 7.66
N LYS A 178 4.40 16.11 6.48
CA LYS A 178 5.09 17.15 5.70
C LYS A 178 6.55 16.82 5.35
N ASP A 179 6.88 15.53 5.19
CA ASP A 179 8.23 15.04 4.93
C ASP A 179 8.84 15.48 3.58
N TRP A 180 8.02 16.03 2.69
CA TRP A 180 8.43 16.57 1.40
C TRP A 180 8.75 18.08 1.40
N VAL A 181 8.46 18.80 2.49
CA VAL A 181 8.50 20.28 2.49
C VAL A 181 9.90 20.83 2.77
N ASP A 182 10.64 20.22 3.69
CA ASP A 182 11.93 20.73 4.18
C ASP A 182 12.97 19.62 4.41
N ASP A 183 14.07 19.94 5.10
CA ASP A 183 15.09 18.96 5.52
C ASP A 183 14.61 18.01 6.64
N GLY A 184 13.32 18.09 6.99
CA GLY A 184 12.62 17.19 7.87
C GLY A 184 12.56 17.59 9.34
N ALA A 185 13.12 18.75 9.70
CA ALA A 185 13.03 19.26 11.07
C ALA A 185 11.56 19.44 11.51
N ASN A 186 10.73 20.06 10.67
CA ASN A 186 9.31 20.25 10.97
C ASN A 186 8.53 18.92 10.96
N SER A 187 9.01 17.92 10.20
CA SER A 187 8.34 16.62 10.11
C SER A 187 8.38 15.85 11.42
N LYS A 188 9.55 15.82 12.08
CA LYS A 188 9.69 15.22 13.42
C LYS A 188 8.81 15.91 14.45
N GLN A 189 8.78 17.24 14.44
CA GLN A 189 7.94 18.01 15.36
C GLN A 189 6.46 17.77 15.11
N THR A 190 6.02 17.76 13.85
CA THR A 190 4.61 17.54 13.47
C THR A 190 4.14 16.15 13.94
N TYR A 191 4.88 15.10 13.60
CA TYR A 191 4.55 13.74 13.99
C TYR A 191 4.53 13.58 15.52
N SER A 192 5.59 14.00 16.21
CA SER A 192 5.68 13.83 17.67
C SER A 192 4.65 14.65 18.43
N SER A 193 4.30 15.85 17.97
CA SER A 193 3.25 16.67 18.60
C SER A 193 1.88 15.98 18.50
N ALA A 194 1.55 15.42 17.34
CA ALA A 194 0.29 14.70 17.13
C ALA A 194 0.22 13.44 18.01
N ILE A 195 1.27 12.61 18.02
CA ILE A 195 1.31 11.39 18.84
C ILE A 195 1.29 11.72 20.34
N ASN A 196 2.10 12.69 20.80
CA ASN A 196 2.22 12.99 22.23
C ASN A 196 0.99 13.67 22.83
N SER A 197 0.21 14.39 22.03
CA SER A 197 -1.05 15.01 22.47
C SER A 197 -2.24 14.04 22.48
N ALA A 198 -2.08 12.85 21.89
CA ALA A 198 -3.12 11.83 21.82
C ALA A 198 -2.95 10.73 22.89
N THR A 199 -3.96 9.87 23.02
CA THR A 199 -3.88 8.66 23.86
C THR A 199 -4.31 7.43 23.05
N PRO A 200 -3.64 6.27 23.20
CA PRO A 200 -4.04 5.05 22.49
C PRO A 200 -5.48 4.60 22.78
N ALA A 201 -6.05 4.97 23.94
CA ALA A 201 -7.42 4.58 24.28
C ALA A 201 -8.49 5.27 23.42
N SER A 202 -8.19 6.46 22.88
CA SER A 202 -9.18 7.35 22.25
C SER A 202 -8.77 7.85 20.86
N SER A 203 -7.61 7.45 20.36
CA SER A 203 -7.04 8.02 19.14
C SER A 203 -6.44 6.94 18.25
N SER A 204 -6.42 7.21 16.96
CA SER A 204 -5.77 6.40 15.94
C SER A 204 -5.24 7.32 14.85
N PHE A 205 -4.24 6.85 14.11
CA PHE A 205 -3.60 7.64 13.06
C PHE A 205 -3.42 6.86 11.77
N ILE A 206 -3.73 7.52 10.65
CA ILE A 206 -3.20 7.19 9.34
C ILE A 206 -2.18 8.28 9.04
N ALA A 207 -0.90 7.92 9.03
CA ALA A 207 0.23 8.84 8.90
C ALA A 207 0.75 8.84 7.45
N LEU A 208 0.70 9.99 6.79
CA LEU A 208 1.23 10.20 5.44
C LEU A 208 2.73 10.54 5.48
N SER A 209 3.52 9.78 4.72
CA SER A 209 4.92 10.07 4.36
C SER A 209 5.20 9.58 2.94
N HIS A 210 6.40 9.81 2.43
CA HIS A 210 6.83 9.43 1.09
C HIS A 210 8.20 8.75 1.14
N ASP A 211 8.28 7.49 0.71
CA ASP A 211 9.52 6.69 0.76
C ASP A 211 10.51 7.01 -0.36
N ILE A 212 10.20 8.00 -1.19
CA ILE A 212 11.08 8.54 -2.24
C ILE A 212 12.01 9.65 -1.73
N HIS A 213 11.85 10.11 -0.48
CA HIS A 213 12.68 11.16 0.11
C HIS A 213 13.79 10.61 0.99
N THR A 214 15.01 11.12 0.79
CA THR A 214 16.20 10.72 1.56
C THR A 214 16.03 10.97 3.06
N PHE A 215 15.45 12.10 3.45
CA PHE A 215 15.17 12.41 4.85
C PHE A 215 14.28 11.34 5.51
N THR A 216 13.18 10.98 4.83
CA THR A 216 12.19 10.02 5.31
C THR A 216 12.85 8.68 5.65
N VAL A 217 13.65 8.16 4.72
CA VAL A 217 14.32 6.87 4.86
C VAL A 217 15.55 6.90 5.77
N ASN A 218 16.19 8.07 5.94
CA ASN A 218 17.41 8.25 6.74
C ASN A 218 17.08 8.63 8.18
N GLY A 219 16.27 7.80 8.83
CA GLY A 219 16.04 7.85 10.27
C GLY A 219 14.70 8.46 10.69
N PHE A 220 13.95 9.10 9.80
CA PHE A 220 12.61 9.58 10.16
C PHE A 220 11.63 8.43 10.37
N VAL A 221 11.67 7.36 9.55
CA VAL A 221 10.88 6.14 9.80
C VAL A 221 11.17 5.54 11.18
N GLN A 222 12.45 5.43 11.57
CA GLN A 222 12.83 4.94 12.91
C GLN A 222 12.28 5.85 14.01
N TYR A 223 12.40 7.17 13.84
CA TYR A 223 11.87 8.15 14.78
C TYR A 223 10.34 8.01 14.97
N MET A 224 9.59 7.85 13.86
CA MET A 224 8.15 7.63 13.93
C MET A 224 7.78 6.36 14.71
N ILE A 225 8.57 5.30 14.53
CA ILE A 225 8.43 4.03 15.25
C ILE A 225 8.63 4.21 16.74
N ASP A 226 9.73 4.86 17.13
CA ASP A 226 10.13 5.02 18.52
C ASP A 226 9.10 5.86 19.29
N VAL A 227 8.70 7.01 18.74
CA VAL A 227 7.75 7.94 19.37
C VAL A 227 6.38 7.28 19.58
N ALA A 228 5.86 6.54 18.61
CA ALA A 228 4.57 5.89 18.76
C ALA A 228 4.62 4.72 19.76
N LYS A 229 5.69 3.92 19.74
CA LYS A 229 5.89 2.83 20.72
C LYS A 229 6.03 3.36 22.14
N GLU A 230 6.79 4.44 22.34
CA GLU A 230 6.93 5.09 23.65
C GLU A 230 5.57 5.54 24.20
N LYS A 231 4.68 6.00 23.32
CA LYS A 231 3.31 6.40 23.68
C LYS A 231 2.32 5.23 23.80
N GLY A 232 2.74 4.01 23.45
CA GLY A 232 1.92 2.79 23.55
C GLY A 232 0.97 2.57 22.37
N PHE A 233 1.21 3.19 21.21
CA PHE A 233 0.49 2.86 19.98
C PHE A 233 1.07 1.59 19.33
N GLU A 234 0.20 0.85 18.65
CA GLU A 234 0.55 -0.33 17.87
C GLU A 234 0.49 -0.01 16.37
N PHE A 235 1.38 -0.62 15.59
CA PHE A 235 1.43 -0.42 14.15
C PHE A 235 0.57 -1.42 13.39
N THR A 236 0.04 -0.99 12.25
CA THR A 236 -0.91 -1.75 11.45
C THR A 236 -0.86 -1.33 9.97
N THR A 237 -1.40 -2.16 9.08
CA THR A 237 -1.83 -1.71 7.74
C THR A 237 -3.13 -0.90 7.83
N ILE A 238 -3.51 -0.17 6.78
CA ILE A 238 -4.82 0.51 6.72
C ILE A 238 -5.96 -0.52 6.76
N GLY A 239 -5.85 -1.62 6.01
CA GLY A 239 -6.88 -2.65 6.00
C GLY A 239 -7.17 -3.20 7.40
N GLU A 240 -6.14 -3.61 8.14
CA GLU A 240 -6.27 -4.03 9.53
C GLU A 240 -6.80 -2.91 10.45
N CYS A 241 -6.39 -1.66 10.23
CA CYS A 241 -6.85 -0.53 11.06
C CYS A 241 -8.34 -0.21 10.88
N LEU A 242 -8.90 -0.60 9.73
CA LEU A 242 -10.32 -0.50 9.40
C LEU A 242 -11.11 -1.78 9.72
N GLY A 243 -10.43 -2.85 10.17
CA GLY A 243 -11.04 -4.16 10.41
C GLY A 243 -11.37 -4.94 9.14
N ASP A 244 -10.71 -4.63 8.02
CA ASP A 244 -10.89 -5.31 6.75
C ASP A 244 -9.89 -6.47 6.61
N PRO A 245 -10.35 -7.72 6.44
CA PRO A 245 -9.46 -8.87 6.30
C PRO A 245 -8.62 -8.77 5.02
N VAL A 246 -7.40 -9.31 5.05
CA VAL A 246 -6.43 -9.27 3.93
C VAL A 246 -7.01 -9.73 2.60
N SER A 247 -7.96 -10.68 2.61
CA SER A 247 -8.64 -11.16 1.40
C SER A 247 -9.37 -10.05 0.62
N ASN A 248 -9.75 -8.97 1.29
CA ASN A 248 -10.50 -7.85 0.72
C ASN A 248 -9.60 -6.71 0.22
N TRP A 249 -8.29 -6.76 0.46
CA TRP A 249 -7.41 -5.66 0.05
C TRP A 249 -7.16 -5.65 -1.46
N TYR A 250 -7.43 -6.78 -2.11
CA TYR A 250 -7.14 -6.98 -3.52
C TYR A 250 -8.24 -7.80 -4.19
N ARG A 251 -8.37 -7.59 -5.50
CA ARG A 251 -9.23 -8.36 -6.40
C ARG A 251 -8.39 -9.28 -7.26
N ASP A 252 -8.95 -10.42 -7.60
CA ASP A 252 -8.44 -11.26 -8.68
C ASP A 252 -8.67 -10.55 -10.03
N PRO A 253 -7.62 -10.38 -10.86
CA PRO A 253 -7.72 -9.64 -12.12
C PRO A 253 -8.62 -10.29 -13.18
N LYS A 254 -9.02 -11.56 -13.01
CA LYS A 254 -9.88 -12.28 -13.94
C LYS A 254 -11.33 -12.30 -13.50
N SER A 255 -11.59 -12.51 -12.20
CA SER A 255 -12.96 -12.62 -11.69
C SER A 255 -13.48 -11.37 -10.99
N GLY A 256 -12.62 -10.44 -10.56
CA GLY A 256 -13.00 -9.28 -9.77
C GLY A 256 -13.31 -9.56 -8.28
N GLU A 257 -13.41 -10.85 -7.93
CA GLU A 257 -13.66 -11.37 -6.58
C GLU A 257 -12.44 -11.18 -5.66
N PRO A 258 -12.59 -11.30 -4.33
CA PRO A 258 -11.48 -11.27 -3.37
C PRO A 258 -10.29 -12.14 -3.80
N TRP A 259 -9.09 -11.55 -3.82
CA TRP A 259 -7.88 -12.26 -4.24
C TRP A 259 -7.49 -13.34 -3.21
N SER A 260 -7.30 -14.58 -3.68
CA SER A 260 -7.08 -15.75 -2.81
C SER A 260 -5.63 -15.99 -2.40
N GLY A 261 -4.69 -15.11 -2.77
CA GLY A 261 -3.29 -15.21 -2.38
C GLY A 261 -2.46 -16.22 -3.19
N LYS A 262 -3.02 -16.81 -4.25
CA LYS A 262 -2.31 -17.75 -5.12
C LYS A 262 -1.88 -17.04 -6.39
N GLU A 263 -0.57 -16.93 -6.62
CA GLU A 263 -0.04 -16.81 -7.98
C GLU A 263 -0.65 -17.99 -8.77
N GLU A 264 -1.35 -17.69 -9.87
CA GLU A 264 -1.92 -18.75 -10.71
C GLU A 264 -0.81 -19.70 -11.20
N PRO A 265 -1.10 -21.01 -11.32
CA PRO A 265 -0.18 -21.92 -11.96
C PRO A 265 0.03 -21.48 -13.41
N LYS A 266 1.31 -21.30 -13.79
CA LYS A 266 1.74 -21.16 -15.19
C LYS A 266 0.99 -22.18 -16.06
N PRO A 267 0.53 -21.84 -17.28
CA PRO A 267 -0.22 -22.76 -18.13
C PRO A 267 0.57 -24.06 -18.25
N THR A 268 -0.01 -25.12 -17.69
CA THR A 268 0.59 -26.45 -17.74
C THR A 268 0.44 -26.92 -19.18
N THR A 269 1.51 -26.79 -19.97
CA THR A 269 1.65 -27.60 -21.17
C THR A 269 1.62 -29.05 -20.72
N THR A 270 0.54 -29.73 -21.08
CA THR A 270 0.32 -31.15 -20.82
C THR A 270 1.38 -31.96 -21.58
N SER A 271 2.55 -32.13 -20.98
CA SER A 271 3.51 -33.14 -21.44
C SER A 271 2.98 -34.51 -21.01
N LYS A 272 2.50 -35.28 -21.99
CA LYS A 272 2.17 -36.69 -21.83
C LYS A 272 3.36 -37.42 -21.19
N SER A 273 3.11 -38.03 -20.04
CA SER A 273 3.99 -39.00 -19.40
C SER A 273 4.22 -40.19 -20.34
N VAL A 274 5.49 -40.47 -20.65
CA VAL A 274 5.94 -41.78 -21.14
C VAL A 274 6.76 -42.40 -20.03
N ALA A 275 6.38 -43.63 -19.67
CA ALA A 275 6.96 -44.43 -18.58
C ALA A 275 8.46 -44.75 -18.77
N PRO A 276 9.20 -45.04 -17.69
CA PRO A 276 10.62 -45.36 -17.76
C PRO A 276 10.85 -46.84 -18.14
N ALA A 277 11.77 -47.08 -19.08
CA ALA A 277 12.30 -48.41 -19.35
C ALA A 277 13.59 -48.64 -18.55
N THR A 278 13.56 -49.72 -17.76
CA THR A 278 14.67 -50.37 -17.08
C THR A 278 15.69 -50.98 -18.06
N THR A 279 16.99 -50.78 -17.80
CA THR A 279 18.00 -51.84 -18.03
C THR A 279 19.16 -51.73 -17.04
N SER A 280 19.60 -52.88 -16.57
CA SER A 280 20.54 -53.12 -15.47
C SER A 280 21.98 -53.34 -15.95
N THR A 281 22.91 -53.02 -15.03
CA THR A 281 24.25 -53.62 -14.79
C THR A 281 25.37 -53.52 -15.82
N LYS A 282 26.52 -52.94 -15.39
CA LYS A 282 27.70 -53.76 -15.06
C LYS A 282 28.68 -53.04 -14.12
N GLU A 283 29.05 -53.79 -13.09
CA GLU A 283 30.04 -53.57 -12.04
C GLU A 283 31.47 -53.79 -12.56
N THR A 284 32.48 -53.05 -12.07
CA THR A 284 33.86 -53.52 -11.82
C THR A 284 34.57 -52.59 -10.82
N THR A 285 35.37 -53.26 -10.00
CA THR A 285 35.90 -53.00 -8.66
C THR A 285 37.22 -52.22 -8.59
N SER A 286 37.53 -51.71 -7.38
CA SER A 286 38.88 -51.57 -6.76
C SER A 286 39.72 -50.35 -7.20
N THR A 287 40.46 -49.61 -6.37
CA THR A 287 41.09 -49.90 -5.06
C THR A 287 41.47 -48.61 -4.34
N THR A 288 41.51 -48.70 -3.01
CA THR A 288 42.06 -47.81 -1.98
C THR A 288 43.55 -47.49 -2.16
N GLU A 289 43.99 -46.29 -1.78
CA GLU A 289 45.18 -46.13 -0.91
C GLU A 289 45.25 -44.76 -0.23
N THR A 290 45.86 -44.79 0.95
CA THR A 290 45.87 -43.80 2.05
C THR A 290 47.30 -43.26 2.22
N GLN A 291 47.40 -42.09 2.86
CA GLN A 291 48.51 -41.53 3.69
C GLN A 291 48.95 -40.15 3.17
N ALA A 292 48.78 -39.04 3.90
CA ALA A 292 49.23 -38.66 5.25
C ALA A 292 50.73 -38.32 5.32
N THR A 293 51.02 -37.10 5.79
CA THR A 293 52.12 -36.57 6.66
C THR A 293 52.54 -35.16 6.19
N ALA A 294 52.27 -34.12 6.99
CA ALA A 294 53.11 -33.53 8.07
C ALA A 294 54.19 -32.59 7.49
N SER A 295 54.07 -31.25 7.67
CA SER A 295 54.41 -30.44 8.85
C SER A 295 55.86 -29.92 8.80
N THR A 296 56.02 -28.60 8.94
CA THR A 296 57.08 -27.82 9.66
C THR A 296 57.03 -26.36 9.15
N THR A 297 56.64 -25.38 9.97
CA THR A 297 57.49 -24.40 10.73
C THR A 297 58.41 -23.56 9.83
N GLU A 298 58.58 -22.24 9.96
CA GLU A 298 58.59 -21.32 11.10
C GLU A 298 58.71 -19.86 10.57
N SER A 299 58.34 -18.86 11.40
CA SER A 299 58.98 -17.54 11.66
C SER A 299 59.65 -16.72 10.51
N GLU A 300 59.66 -15.39 10.42
CA GLU A 300 59.43 -14.30 11.36
C GLU A 300 59.58 -12.93 10.62
N THR A 301 59.02 -11.88 11.22
CA THR A 301 59.45 -10.46 11.28
C THR A 301 59.61 -9.52 10.06
N ALA A 302 59.07 -8.31 10.30
CA ALA A 302 59.65 -6.96 10.09
C ALA A 302 59.10 -6.06 8.95
N LYS A 303 58.43 -4.99 9.39
CA LYS A 303 58.24 -3.66 8.77
C LYS A 303 59.58 -2.88 8.79
N PRO A 304 59.90 -1.97 7.85
CA PRO A 304 59.49 -0.53 7.86
C PRO A 304 59.11 -0.01 6.43
N SER A 305 58.13 0.87 6.20
CA SER A 305 58.01 2.35 6.36
C SER A 305 58.89 3.25 5.45
N VAL A 306 58.19 4.10 4.64
CA VAL A 306 58.54 5.41 3.99
C VAL A 306 59.61 5.36 2.88
N THR A 307 59.51 5.95 1.67
CA THR A 307 59.21 7.30 1.10
C THR A 307 58.97 7.10 -0.44
N GLY A 308 58.43 7.97 -1.29
CA GLY A 308 57.95 9.35 -1.26
C GLY A 308 57.43 9.75 -2.67
N LYS A 309 56.37 10.57 -2.71
CA LYS A 309 56.21 11.82 -3.49
C LYS A 309 56.50 11.82 -5.00
N THR A 310 55.49 12.21 -5.80
CA THR A 310 55.58 13.27 -6.84
C THR A 310 54.16 13.75 -7.19
N ALA A 311 54.01 15.06 -7.36
CA ALA A 311 52.79 15.81 -7.70
C ALA A 311 52.96 16.51 -9.06
N SER A 312 51.85 16.85 -9.71
CA SER A 312 51.65 17.96 -10.68
C SER A 312 50.11 18.10 -10.80
N GLU A 313 49.47 19.22 -10.41
CA GLU A 313 49.15 20.41 -11.23
C GLU A 313 48.34 20.05 -12.51
N THR A 314 47.21 20.67 -12.87
CA THR A 314 46.79 22.07 -12.69
C THR A 314 45.27 22.24 -12.97
N GLU A 315 44.69 23.24 -12.29
CA GLU A 315 43.73 24.27 -12.75
C GLU A 315 42.23 24.03 -13.02
N GLU A 316 41.50 25.00 -12.47
CA GLU A 316 40.08 25.37 -12.44
C GLU A 316 39.73 26.25 -13.68
N PRO A 317 38.46 26.67 -13.89
CA PRO A 317 38.03 27.94 -13.29
C PRO A 317 36.55 28.04 -12.85
N GLU A 318 36.32 29.08 -12.05
CA GLU A 318 35.08 29.55 -11.41
C GLU A 318 34.10 30.31 -12.33
N THR A 319 33.01 30.81 -11.69
CA THR A 319 31.99 31.84 -12.02
C THR A 319 30.58 31.26 -12.25
N GLU A 320 29.46 31.80 -11.76
CA GLU A 320 29.13 32.96 -10.91
C GLU A 320 27.69 32.77 -10.39
N THR A 321 27.39 33.36 -9.23
CA THR A 321 26.07 33.46 -8.57
C THR A 321 25.17 34.52 -9.20
N GLU A 322 23.86 34.26 -9.31
CA GLU A 322 22.80 35.29 -9.15
C GLU A 322 21.42 34.68 -8.81
N SER A 323 20.73 35.29 -7.84
CA SER A 323 19.30 35.11 -7.51
C SER A 323 18.47 36.26 -8.09
N PRO A 324 17.14 36.07 -8.28
CA PRO A 324 16.24 37.09 -7.70
C PRO A 324 14.92 36.56 -7.11
N THR A 325 14.64 37.06 -5.90
CA THR A 325 13.44 37.74 -5.39
C THR A 325 12.00 37.20 -5.61
N SER A 326 11.29 37.11 -4.47
CA SER A 326 9.87 36.78 -4.31
C SER A 326 8.89 37.85 -4.81
N THR A 327 7.69 37.43 -5.23
CA THR A 327 6.46 38.19 -5.03
C THR A 327 5.36 37.26 -4.52
N GLY A 328 4.69 37.69 -3.44
CA GLY A 328 3.66 36.92 -2.74
C GLY A 328 2.25 37.19 -3.26
N ALA A 329 1.39 36.19 -3.11
CA ALA A 329 -0.06 36.35 -3.09
C ALA A 329 -0.68 35.19 -2.28
N SER A 330 -1.30 35.51 -1.14
CA SER A 330 -2.14 34.59 -0.38
C SER A 330 -3.46 34.32 -1.13
N PRO A 331 -3.98 33.09 -1.16
CA PRO A 331 -5.36 32.87 -1.59
C PRO A 331 -6.35 33.17 -0.43
N PRO A 332 -7.55 33.70 -0.73
CA PRO A 332 -8.51 34.14 0.27
C PRO A 332 -9.26 32.97 0.90
N THR A 333 -9.46 33.05 2.22
CA THR A 333 -10.38 32.22 2.99
C THR A 333 -11.82 32.55 2.59
N ALA A 334 -12.51 31.62 1.95
CA ALA A 334 -13.95 31.71 1.73
C ALA A 334 -14.69 30.87 2.78
N THR A 335 -15.21 31.53 3.81
CA THR A 335 -16.20 30.96 4.72
C THR A 335 -17.57 31.06 4.07
N ARG A 336 -18.26 29.92 3.89
CA ARG A 336 -19.65 29.90 3.42
C ARG A 336 -20.56 29.32 4.50
N THR A 337 -21.39 30.19 5.05
CA THR A 337 -22.59 29.85 5.83
C THR A 337 -23.65 29.33 4.86
N VAL A 338 -24.32 28.22 5.19
CA VAL A 338 -25.54 27.80 4.46
C VAL A 338 -26.64 27.52 5.47
N ASP A 339 -27.72 28.26 5.27
CA ASP A 339 -28.98 28.28 5.99
C ASP A 339 -29.82 27.02 5.70
N GLY A 340 -30.74 26.70 6.60
CA GLY A 340 -31.38 25.38 6.72
C GLY A 340 -32.53 25.06 5.77
N GLY A 341 -32.87 23.76 5.79
CA GLY A 341 -34.25 23.27 5.76
C GLY A 341 -34.87 22.93 4.40
N ALA A 342 -35.14 21.64 4.17
CA ALA A 342 -36.49 21.12 3.87
C ALA A 342 -36.47 19.58 3.75
N ASN A 343 -37.10 18.90 4.71
CA ASN A 343 -37.44 17.48 4.67
C ASN A 343 -38.67 17.27 3.77
N ILE A 344 -38.62 16.28 2.87
CA ILE A 344 -39.82 15.70 2.24
C ILE A 344 -39.83 14.21 2.55
N GLY A 345 -40.71 13.80 3.46
CA GLY A 345 -40.94 12.40 3.82
C GLY A 345 -41.92 11.72 2.87
N ILE A 346 -41.70 10.44 2.59
CA ILE A 346 -42.68 9.52 2.00
C ILE A 346 -42.68 8.21 2.83
N PRO A 347 -43.86 7.65 3.16
CA PRO A 347 -44.01 6.66 4.24
C PRO A 347 -43.80 5.20 3.81
N VAL A 348 -43.46 4.40 4.81
CA VAL A 348 -43.29 2.94 4.82
C VAL A 348 -44.65 2.22 4.80
N THR A 349 -44.72 1.04 4.18
CA THR A 349 -45.69 -0.01 4.54
C THR A 349 -44.98 -1.37 4.62
N PRO A 350 -45.13 -2.14 5.71
CA PRO A 350 -44.71 -3.53 5.77
C PRO A 350 -45.92 -4.48 5.89
N THR A 351 -45.94 -5.53 5.08
CA THR A 351 -46.75 -6.74 5.31
C THR A 351 -45.86 -7.82 5.92
N GLY A 352 -46.23 -8.31 7.11
CA GLY A 352 -45.47 -9.32 7.85
C GLY A 352 -45.80 -10.76 7.47
N THR A 353 -44.97 -11.69 7.99
CA THR A 353 -45.40 -12.99 8.57
C THR A 353 -44.27 -13.50 9.48
N THR A 354 -44.67 -14.10 10.61
CA THR A 354 -43.95 -14.46 11.84
C THR A 354 -43.11 -15.75 11.78
N ALA A 355 -41.92 -15.76 12.45
CA ALA A 355 -41.34 -16.93 13.15
C ALA A 355 -40.25 -16.53 14.19
N THR A 356 -40.55 -16.78 15.48
CA THR A 356 -39.75 -17.00 16.74
C THR A 356 -38.36 -16.36 17.03
N PRO A 357 -38.04 -16.04 18.32
CA PRO A 357 -36.98 -15.09 18.71
C PRO A 357 -35.60 -15.73 18.99
N ARG A 358 -34.52 -14.98 18.70
CA ARG A 358 -33.12 -15.23 19.07
C ARG A 358 -32.50 -13.89 19.55
N PRO A 359 -31.54 -13.86 20.52
CA PRO A 359 -31.40 -12.72 21.42
C PRO A 359 -30.86 -11.46 20.74
N THR A 360 -31.32 -10.34 21.28
CA THR A 360 -31.07 -8.94 20.91
C THR A 360 -29.59 -8.60 20.76
N SER A 361 -29.14 -8.31 19.53
CA SER A 361 -28.10 -7.31 19.33
C SER A 361 -28.78 -5.94 19.27
N THR A 362 -28.35 -5.03 20.14
CA THR A 362 -28.73 -3.62 20.05
C THR A 362 -28.21 -3.06 18.73
N ASN A 363 -29.11 -2.84 17.77
CA ASN A 363 -28.80 -2.04 16.59
C ASN A 363 -28.65 -0.59 17.05
N THR A 364 -27.42 -0.09 17.09
CA THR A 364 -27.16 1.34 17.19
C THR A 364 -27.51 1.96 15.84
N ILE A 365 -28.64 2.65 15.76
CA ILE A 365 -28.98 3.50 14.62
C ILE A 365 -28.06 4.71 14.69
N VAL A 366 -27.14 4.84 13.73
CA VAL A 366 -26.31 6.04 13.58
C VAL A 366 -27.12 7.04 12.77
N GLU A 367 -27.60 8.11 13.41
CA GLU A 367 -28.16 9.24 12.69
C GLU A 367 -27.03 10.08 12.11
N VAL A 368 -27.11 10.34 10.80
CA VAL A 368 -26.21 11.22 10.06
C VAL A 368 -26.90 12.55 9.78
N ASN A 369 -26.19 13.66 9.99
CA ASN A 369 -26.73 14.97 9.67
C ASN A 369 -26.66 15.27 8.16
N ALA A 370 -27.26 16.38 7.74
CA ALA A 370 -27.29 16.83 6.34
C ALA A 370 -25.89 17.12 5.73
N ALA A 371 -24.82 17.04 6.52
CA ALA A 371 -23.43 17.12 6.09
C ALA A 371 -22.68 15.77 6.18
N GLY A 372 -23.40 14.65 6.33
CA GLY A 372 -22.84 13.29 6.31
C GLY A 372 -22.08 12.86 7.56
N ARG A 373 -22.16 13.61 8.67
CA ARG A 373 -21.47 13.26 9.93
C ARG A 373 -22.39 12.51 10.90
N ALA A 374 -21.88 11.45 11.51
CA ALA A 374 -22.54 10.71 12.58
C ALA A 374 -22.71 11.57 13.84
N ILE A 375 -23.92 11.61 14.41
CA ILE A 375 -24.20 12.29 15.68
C ILE A 375 -24.44 11.22 16.76
N LEU A 376 -23.68 11.25 17.84
CA LEU A 376 -23.93 10.45 19.05
C LEU A 376 -24.95 11.19 19.95
N SER A 377 -26.18 10.67 20.06
CA SER A 377 -27.11 11.14 21.10
C SER A 377 -26.77 10.49 22.44
N ALA A 378 -26.22 11.24 23.38
CA ALA A 378 -26.07 10.79 24.77
C ALA A 378 -27.44 10.84 25.47
N GLY A 379 -28.14 9.71 25.50
CA GLY A 379 -29.40 9.53 26.22
C GLY A 379 -29.24 8.59 27.42
N GLY A 380 -28.65 9.08 28.51
CA GLY A 380 -28.67 8.41 29.81
C GLY A 380 -29.73 9.06 30.71
N ALA A 381 -30.72 8.28 31.16
CA ALA A 381 -31.62 8.68 32.24
C ALA A 381 -31.56 7.61 33.35
N LEU A 382 -30.87 7.95 34.44
CA LEU A 382 -30.95 7.30 35.74
C LEU A 382 -31.99 8.05 36.59
N ALA A 383 -33.08 7.38 36.95
CA ALA A 383 -33.98 7.68 38.08
C ALA A 383 -34.90 6.46 38.24
N GLY A 384 -35.19 5.85 39.39
CA GLY A 384 -34.92 6.12 40.79
C GLY A 384 -35.96 5.30 41.55
N VAL A 385 -35.54 4.36 42.41
CA VAL A 385 -36.45 3.66 43.32
C VAL A 385 -35.74 3.51 44.65
N LEU A 386 -36.09 4.35 45.62
CA LEU A 386 -35.93 4.12 47.06
C LEU A 386 -36.74 5.20 47.81
N ALA A 387 -37.92 4.79 48.28
CA ALA A 387 -38.73 5.42 49.32
C ALA A 387 -39.32 4.23 50.11
N TRP A 388 -39.51 4.22 51.42
CA TRP A 388 -39.41 5.19 52.51
C TRP A 388 -39.51 4.33 53.79
N ALA A 389 -38.81 4.67 54.88
CA ALA A 389 -39.09 4.09 56.20
C ALA A 389 -38.79 5.11 57.31
N MET A 390 -39.84 5.63 57.96
CA MET A 390 -39.82 6.03 59.37
C MET A 390 -41.22 6.33 59.92
N MET A 391 -41.41 5.95 61.20
CA MET A 391 -42.56 6.15 62.11
C MET A 391 -43.74 5.19 61.85
N ILE A 392 -44.09 4.23 62.73
CA ILE A 392 -44.19 4.20 64.20
C ILE A 392 -43.70 2.85 64.74
#